data_AF-A0A950L3R1-F1
#
_entry.id   AF-A0A950L3R1-F1
#
_cell.length_a   1.000
_cell.length_b   1.000
_cell.length_c   1.000
_cell.angle_alpha   90.00
_cell.angle_beta   90.00
_cell.angle_gamma   90.00
#
_symmetry.space_group_name_H-M   'P 1'
#
loop_
_entity.id
_entity.type
_entity.pdbx_description
1 polymer ?
#
loop_
_entity_poly.entity_id
_entity_poly.type
_entity_poly.pdbx_seq_one_letter_code
_entity_poly.pdbx_strand_id
1 'polypeptide(L)'
;PADLQSGRCYLPISNLEEVVRNPTLARSEWERWHQKACGYLEKAWKYVGAVRPWRVRFACALPVLIGIRTLVLLCDAPEIRAGIKVSRREVRRLIAWAGSVALFRFLEPVAYRLIFARSATGVLSPKED
;
A
#
# COMPACT_ATOMS: atom_id res chain seq x y z
N PRO A 1 14.24 1.54 7.05
CA PRO A 1 15.49 1.08 7.73
C PRO A 1 16.70 0.91 6.79
N ALA A 2 16.56 0.22 5.65
CA ALA A 2 17.68 0.05 4.71
C ALA A 2 18.24 1.38 4.17
N ASP A 3 17.38 2.35 3.82
CA ASP A 3 17.84 3.66 3.35
C ASP A 3 18.59 4.44 4.43
N LEU A 4 18.11 4.41 5.68
CA LEU A 4 18.77 5.05 6.81
C LEU A 4 20.17 4.45 7.08
N GLN A 5 20.31 3.13 6.95
CA GLN A 5 21.62 2.46 7.05
C GLN A 5 22.61 2.94 5.98
N SER A 6 22.09 3.38 4.82
CA SER A 6 22.88 4.00 3.75
C SER A 6 22.93 5.53 3.81
N GLY A 7 22.52 6.14 4.93
CA GLY A 7 22.56 7.59 5.13
C GLY A 7 21.50 8.38 4.36
N ARG A 8 20.44 7.74 3.87
CA ARG A 8 19.37 8.39 3.09
C ARG A 8 18.04 8.41 3.84
N CYS A 9 17.31 9.51 3.72
CA CYS A 9 15.93 9.63 4.19
C CYS A 9 15.08 10.35 3.13
N TYR A 10 13.97 9.71 2.73
CA TYR A 10 13.03 10.25 1.74
C TYR A 10 11.72 10.75 2.36
N LEU A 11 11.52 10.51 3.65
CA LEU A 11 10.35 11.01 4.35
C LEU A 11 10.62 12.47 4.77
N PRO A 12 9.68 13.39 4.51
CA PRO A 12 9.85 14.79 4.89
C PRO A 12 9.59 14.95 6.39
N ILE A 13 10.63 14.61 7.16
CA ILE A 13 10.66 14.64 8.63
C ILE A 13 11.53 15.82 9.05
N SER A 14 11.00 16.66 9.95
CA SER A 14 11.65 17.90 10.37
C SER A 14 12.94 17.68 11.18
N ASN A 15 12.97 16.66 12.06
CA ASN A 15 14.12 16.34 12.91
C ASN A 15 14.41 14.82 12.88
N LEU A 16 15.13 14.38 11.85
CA LEU A 16 15.39 12.95 11.64
C LEU A 16 16.16 12.31 12.80
N GLU A 17 17.14 13.01 13.38
CA GLU A 17 17.94 12.46 14.48
C GLU A 17 17.13 12.18 15.74
N GLU A 18 16.20 13.08 16.07
CA GLU A 18 15.28 12.90 17.19
C GLU A 18 14.34 11.74 16.95
N VAL A 19 13.75 11.66 15.75
CA VAL A 19 12.85 10.56 15.37
C VAL A 19 13.57 9.22 15.41
N VAL A 20 14.82 9.13 14.94
CA VAL A 20 15.59 7.88 14.98
C VAL A 20 15.97 7.47 16.40
N ARG A 21 16.26 8.43 17.29
CA ARG A 21 16.61 8.16 18.71
C ARG A 21 15.39 7.83 19.58
N ASN A 22 14.20 8.25 19.19
CA ASN A 22 12.98 8.08 19.97
C ASN A 22 12.02 7.08 19.30
N PRO A 23 11.92 5.83 19.80
CA PRO A 23 11.06 4.80 19.21
C PRO A 23 9.58 5.20 19.11
N THR A 24 9.07 5.99 20.07
CA THR A 24 7.69 6.46 20.06
C THR A 24 7.44 7.43 18.92
N LEU A 25 8.36 8.38 18.70
CA LEU A 25 8.29 9.31 17.56
C LEU A 25 8.49 8.59 16.23
N ALA A 26 9.42 7.63 16.15
CA ALA A 26 9.59 6.79 14.97
C ALA A 26 8.31 6.04 14.60
N ARG A 27 7.62 5.47 15.60
CA ARG A 27 6.35 4.77 15.38
C ARG A 27 5.24 5.73 14.95
N SER A 28 5.16 6.92 15.56
CA SER A 28 4.18 7.94 15.20
C SER A 28 4.36 8.42 13.75
N GLU A 29 5.59 8.74 13.34
CA GLU A 29 5.89 9.13 11.97
C GLU A 29 5.63 7.97 10.99
N TRP A 30 6.00 6.74 11.35
CA TRP A 30 5.68 5.56 10.54
C TRP A 30 4.17 5.43 10.30
N GLU A 31 3.37 5.54 11.35
CA GLU A 31 1.90 5.43 11.26
C GLU A 31 1.32 6.53 10.38
N ARG A 32 1.78 7.77 10.57
CA ARG A 32 1.37 8.92 9.75
C ARG A 32 1.63 8.68 8.27
N TRP A 33 2.83 8.23 7.91
CA TRP A 33 3.19 8.00 6.50
C TRP A 33 2.52 6.75 5.93
N HIS A 34 2.31 5.73 6.75
CA HIS A 34 1.57 4.53 6.36
C HIS A 34 0.11 4.87 6.02
N GLN A 35 -0.59 5.58 6.90
CA GLN A 35 -1.96 6.05 6.66
C GLN A 35 -2.06 6.94 5.42
N LYS A 36 -1.09 7.83 5.20
CA LYS A 36 -1.05 8.67 4.00
C LYS A 36 -0.87 7.85 2.72
N ALA A 37 0.01 6.84 2.74
CA ALA A 37 0.20 5.94 1.61
C ALA A 37 -1.06 5.12 1.31
N CYS A 38 -1.74 4.65 2.37
CA CYS A 38 -3.04 3.99 2.28
C CYS A 38 -4.07 4.87 1.55
N GLY A 39 -4.24 6.12 1.98
CA GLY A 39 -5.18 7.05 1.33
C GLY A 39 -4.83 7.33 -0.14
N TYR A 40 -3.55 7.36 -0.52
CA TYR A 40 -3.17 7.48 -1.93
C TYR A 40 -3.49 6.23 -2.75
N LEU A 41 -3.33 5.02 -2.18
CA LEU A 41 -3.69 3.79 -2.88
C LEU A 41 -5.20 3.63 -3.06
N GLU A 42 -6.01 4.12 -2.13
CA GLU A 42 -7.46 4.18 -2.30
C GLU A 42 -7.83 5.09 -3.48
N LYS A 43 -7.25 6.29 -3.57
CA LYS A 43 -7.44 7.20 -4.71
C LYS A 43 -6.94 6.58 -6.02
N ALA A 44 -5.81 5.88 -5.99
CA ALA A 44 -5.27 5.16 -7.14
C ALA A 44 -6.21 4.03 -7.59
N TRP A 45 -6.89 3.35 -6.67
CA TRP A 45 -7.90 2.34 -7.01
C TRP A 45 -9.11 2.96 -7.71
N LYS A 46 -9.62 4.10 -7.20
CA LYS A 46 -10.68 4.87 -7.89
C LYS A 46 -10.27 5.24 -9.31
N TYR A 47 -9.00 5.64 -9.49
CA TYR A 47 -8.44 5.89 -10.83
C TYR A 47 -8.43 4.64 -11.72
N VAL A 48 -8.02 3.48 -11.21
CA VAL A 48 -8.06 2.20 -11.95
C VAL A 48 -9.47 1.90 -12.47
N GLY A 49 -10.51 2.15 -11.67
CA GLY A 49 -11.91 1.98 -12.09
C GLY A 49 -12.35 2.91 -13.23
N ALA A 50 -11.76 4.10 -13.31
CA ALA A 50 -12.04 5.10 -14.34
C ALA A 50 -11.31 4.85 -15.68
N VAL A 51 -10.15 4.19 -15.66
CA VAL A 51 -9.38 3.87 -16.88
C VAL A 51 -10.20 2.96 -17.79
N ARG A 52 -10.41 3.36 -19.06
CA ARG A 52 -11.22 2.58 -20.03
C ARG A 52 -10.45 1.47 -20.75
N PRO A 53 -9.25 1.71 -21.32
CA PRO A 53 -8.53 0.67 -22.05
C PRO A 53 -8.02 -0.42 -21.09
N TRP A 54 -8.40 -1.67 -21.33
CA TRP A 54 -8.11 -2.77 -20.39
C TRP A 54 -6.61 -2.98 -20.15
N ARG A 55 -5.76 -2.79 -21.18
CA ARG A 55 -4.30 -2.91 -21.05
C ARG A 55 -3.72 -1.86 -20.10
N VAL A 56 -4.20 -0.62 -20.21
CA VAL A 56 -3.81 0.47 -19.31
C VAL A 56 -4.36 0.23 -17.92
N ARG A 57 -5.61 -0.25 -17.81
CA ARG A 57 -6.22 -0.61 -16.52
C ARG A 57 -5.39 -1.68 -15.81
N PHE A 58 -4.96 -2.73 -16.51
CA PHE A 58 -4.07 -3.75 -15.98
C PHE A 58 -2.75 -3.15 -15.49
N ALA A 59 -2.10 -2.32 -16.32
CA ALA A 59 -0.83 -1.69 -16.01
C ALA A 59 -0.92 -0.78 -14.77
N CYS A 60 -2.08 -0.15 -14.52
CA CYS A 60 -2.34 0.64 -13.32
C CYS A 60 -2.76 -0.21 -12.13
N ALA A 61 -3.55 -1.27 -12.33
CA ALA A 61 -4.09 -2.11 -11.26
C ALA A 61 -2.99 -2.91 -10.55
N LEU A 62 -2.07 -3.51 -11.29
CA LEU A 62 -1.02 -4.35 -10.73
C LEU A 62 -0.15 -3.63 -9.68
N PRO A 63 0.44 -2.43 -9.94
CA PRO A 63 1.22 -1.73 -8.93
C PRO A 63 0.39 -1.31 -7.72
N VAL A 64 -0.89 -0.94 -7.90
CA VAL A 64 -1.79 -0.62 -6.77
C VAL A 64 -2.00 -1.84 -5.87
N LEU A 65 -2.29 -3.00 -6.46
CA LEU A 65 -2.46 -4.26 -5.72
C LEU A 65 -1.19 -4.67 -4.95
N ILE A 66 -0.02 -4.53 -5.57
CA ILE A 66 1.27 -4.78 -4.92
C ILE A 66 1.50 -3.79 -3.77
N GLY A 67 1.18 -2.52 -3.99
CA GLY A 67 1.28 -1.46 -2.98
C GLY A 67 0.43 -1.78 -1.75
N ILE A 68 -0.86 -2.13 -1.95
CA ILE A 68 -1.78 -2.46 -0.86
C ILE A 68 -1.23 -3.66 -0.08
N ARG A 69 -0.81 -4.72 -0.78
CA ARG A 69 -0.26 -5.90 -0.10
C ARG A 69 1.02 -5.58 0.67
N THR A 70 1.85 -4.70 0.15
CA THR A 70 3.08 -4.24 0.83
C THR A 70 2.72 -3.49 2.12
N LEU A 71 1.75 -2.57 2.09
CA LEU A 71 1.32 -1.84 3.28
C LEU A 71 0.71 -2.76 4.34
N VAL A 72 -0.06 -3.79 3.94
CA VAL A 72 -0.55 -4.82 4.87
C VAL A 72 0.61 -5.55 5.54
N LEU A 73 1.58 -6.04 4.76
CA LEU A 73 2.76 -6.73 5.32
C LEU A 73 3.59 -5.84 6.25
N LEU A 74 3.66 -4.53 5.97
CA LEU A 74 4.32 -3.57 6.83
C LEU A 74 3.55 -3.34 8.13
N CYS A 75 2.22 -3.34 8.10
CA CYS A 75 1.38 -3.19 9.29
C CYS A 75 1.42 -4.42 10.20
N ASP A 76 1.41 -5.61 9.61
CA ASP A 76 1.44 -6.89 10.34
C ASP A 76 2.82 -7.18 10.96
N ALA A 77 3.86 -6.42 10.58
CA ALA A 77 5.19 -6.61 11.12
C ALA A 77 5.27 -6.09 12.57
N PRO A 78 5.82 -6.88 13.51
CA PRO A 78 5.91 -6.48 14.92
C PRO A 78 6.85 -5.28 15.14
N GLU A 79 7.76 -5.04 14.20
CA GLU A 79 8.77 -3.99 14.29
C GLU A 79 9.05 -3.38 12.90
N ILE A 80 9.47 -2.12 12.90
CA ILE A 80 9.86 -1.40 11.68
C ILE A 80 11.23 -1.90 11.23
N ARG A 81 11.25 -2.89 10.34
CA ARG A 81 12.50 -3.53 9.86
C ARG A 81 12.65 -3.50 8.34
N ALA A 82 13.89 -3.71 7.89
CA ALA A 82 14.17 -3.90 6.47
C ALA A 82 13.73 -5.28 5.98
N GLY A 83 13.64 -5.46 4.66
CA GLY A 83 13.50 -6.78 4.04
C GLY A 83 12.08 -7.35 3.97
N ILE A 84 11.06 -6.62 4.43
CA ILE A 84 9.66 -7.01 4.23
C ILE A 84 9.32 -6.91 2.74
N LYS A 85 8.98 -8.05 2.12
CA LYS A 85 8.73 -8.14 0.67
C LYS A 85 7.53 -9.03 0.39
N VAL A 86 6.74 -8.66 -0.62
CA VAL A 86 5.72 -9.53 -1.20
C VAL A 86 6.40 -10.70 -1.91
N SER A 87 5.99 -11.93 -1.59
CA SER A 87 6.60 -13.12 -2.20
C SER A 87 6.33 -13.20 -3.71
N ARG A 88 7.22 -13.83 -4.49
CA ARG A 88 7.01 -14.01 -5.94
C ARG A 88 5.73 -14.77 -6.27
N ARG A 89 5.37 -15.77 -5.44
CA ARG A 89 4.11 -16.52 -5.58
C ARG A 89 2.91 -15.60 -5.41
N GLU A 90 2.96 -14.70 -4.45
CA GLU A 90 1.91 -13.74 -4.20
C GLU A 90 1.82 -12.68 -5.30
N VAL A 91 2.96 -12.18 -5.81
CA VAL A 91 2.98 -11.30 -6.99
C VAL A 91 2.28 -11.97 -8.19
N ARG A 92 2.53 -13.26 -8.47
CA ARG A 92 1.82 -13.98 -9.55
C ARG A 92 0.31 -14.04 -9.33
N ARG A 93 -0.14 -14.20 -8.08
CA ARG A 93 -1.58 -14.12 -7.76
C ARG A 93 -2.11 -12.71 -8.03
N LEU A 94 -1.39 -11.67 -7.61
CA LEU A 94 -1.80 -10.28 -7.86
C LEU A 94 -1.85 -9.96 -9.37
N ILE A 95 -0.97 -10.54 -10.19
CA ILE A 95 -1.04 -10.44 -11.66
C ILE A 95 -2.34 -11.04 -12.20
N ALA A 96 -2.71 -12.25 -11.75
CA ALA A 96 -3.96 -12.87 -12.16
C ALA A 96 -5.18 -12.02 -11.75
N TRP A 97 -5.17 -11.50 -10.52
CA TRP A 97 -6.20 -10.58 -10.02
C TRP A 97 -6.28 -9.29 -10.82
N ALA A 98 -5.14 -8.65 -11.13
CA ALA A 98 -5.09 -7.47 -11.98
C ALA A 98 -5.68 -7.75 -13.36
N GLY A 99 -5.40 -8.92 -13.94
CA GLY A 99 -5.97 -9.37 -15.20
C GLY A 99 -7.50 -9.48 -15.14
N SER A 100 -8.02 -10.11 -14.09
CA SER A 100 -9.47 -10.24 -13.87
C SER A 100 -10.17 -8.88 -13.74
N VAL A 101 -9.62 -7.96 -12.94
CA VAL A 101 -10.17 -6.60 -12.77
C VAL A 101 -10.05 -5.79 -14.07
N ALA A 102 -8.97 -5.98 -14.82
CA ALA A 102 -8.76 -5.33 -16.10
C ALA A 102 -9.80 -5.74 -17.15
N LEU A 103 -10.13 -7.03 -17.21
CA LEU A 103 -11.04 -7.61 -18.21
C LEU A 103 -12.51 -7.48 -17.81
N PHE A 104 -12.83 -7.65 -16.54
CA PHE A 104 -14.21 -7.75 -16.05
C PHE A 104 -14.53 -6.58 -15.11
N ARG A 105 -14.97 -5.45 -15.70
CA ARG A 105 -15.21 -4.20 -14.97
C ARG A 105 -16.26 -4.32 -13.85
N PHE A 106 -17.21 -5.24 -13.97
CA PHE A 106 -18.22 -5.50 -12.93
C PHE A 106 -17.63 -6.14 -11.66
N LEU A 107 -16.41 -6.69 -11.73
CA LEU A 107 -15.71 -7.23 -10.56
C LEU A 107 -15.10 -6.12 -9.68
N GLU A 108 -15.07 -4.88 -10.15
CA GLU A 108 -14.44 -3.77 -9.42
C GLU A 108 -15.02 -3.57 -8.00
N PRO A 109 -16.35 -3.54 -7.78
CA PRO A 109 -16.92 -3.36 -6.44
C PRO A 109 -16.71 -4.58 -5.51
N VAL A 110 -16.57 -5.77 -6.09
CA VAL A 110 -16.28 -7.01 -5.35
C VAL A 110 -14.81 -7.06 -4.97
N ALA A 111 -13.92 -6.75 -5.91
CA ALA A 111 -12.48 -6.66 -5.70
C ALA A 111 -12.15 -5.58 -4.66
N TYR A 112 -12.77 -4.40 -4.76
CA TYR A 112 -12.63 -3.34 -3.76
C TYR A 112 -12.94 -3.87 -2.36
N ARG A 113 -14.11 -4.49 -2.18
CA ARG A 113 -14.47 -5.06 -0.88
C ARG A 113 -13.50 -6.14 -0.42
N LEU A 114 -13.06 -7.06 -1.27
CA LEU A 114 -12.15 -8.12 -0.84
C LEU A 114 -10.75 -7.61 -0.48
N ILE A 115 -10.24 -6.63 -1.22
CA ILE A 115 -8.90 -6.06 -1.04
C ILE A 115 -8.88 -5.09 0.15
N PHE A 116 -9.90 -4.24 0.25
CA PHE A 116 -9.97 -3.20 1.28
C PHE A 116 -10.67 -3.69 2.56
N ALA A 117 -11.56 -4.70 2.55
CA ALA A 117 -12.15 -5.21 3.79
C ALA A 117 -11.17 -6.01 4.67
N ARG A 118 -10.19 -6.73 4.08
CA ARG A 118 -9.08 -7.31 4.87
C ARG A 118 -8.13 -6.25 5.43
N SER A 119 -8.20 -5.03 4.89
CA SER A 119 -7.40 -3.88 5.34
C SER A 119 -8.21 -2.96 6.28
N ALA A 120 -9.52 -3.17 6.39
CA ALA A 120 -10.44 -2.42 7.26
C ALA A 120 -10.31 -2.81 8.75
N THR A 121 -9.52 -3.84 9.08
CA THR A 121 -9.14 -4.15 10.47
C THR A 121 -8.09 -3.18 11.06
N GLY A 122 -7.79 -2.05 10.40
CA GLY A 122 -7.02 -0.95 11.00
C GLY A 122 -6.16 -0.12 10.04
N VAL A 123 -6.00 -0.53 8.78
CA VAL A 123 -5.03 0.06 7.83
C VAL A 123 -5.67 1.04 6.84
N LEU A 124 -6.91 0.78 6.44
CA LEU A 124 -7.65 1.49 5.40
C LEU A 124 -9.11 1.63 5.84
N SER A 125 -9.35 2.32 6.95
CA SER A 125 -10.72 2.69 7.32
C SER A 125 -11.18 3.82 6.39
N PRO A 126 -12.33 3.69 5.70
CA PRO A 126 -12.86 4.80 4.91
C PRO A 126 -13.24 5.91 5.89
N LYS A 127 -12.53 7.04 5.84
CA LYS A 127 -13.14 8.28 6.30
C LYS A 127 -14.18 8.64 5.24
N GLU A 128 -15.44 8.50 5.61
CA GLU A 128 -16.54 9.16 4.94
C GLU A 128 -16.26 10.67 5.01
N ASP A 129 -15.94 11.26 3.85
CA ASP A 129 -16.05 12.69 3.60
C ASP A 129 -17.39 12.94 2.87
#